data_AF-A0A8E6B746-F1
#
_entry.id   AF-A0A8E6B746-F1
#
_cell.length_a   1.000
_cell.length_b   1.000
_cell.length_c   1.000
_cell.angle_alpha   90.00
_cell.angle_beta   90.00
_cell.angle_gamma   90.00
#
_symmetry.space_group_name_H-M   'P 1'
#
loop_
_entity.id
_entity.type
_entity.pdbx_description
1 polymer ?
#
loop_
_entity_poly.entity_id
_entity_poly.type
_entity_poly.pdbx_seq_one_letter_code
_entity_poly.pdbx_strand_id
1 'polypeptide(L)'
;MDPLLERASEAIFGQPEDKIPAAAAFLLHRIQERLNLPAVNISAGIIRGLLDQYEVALPEIGEPEQLPGEPSDVSKLLFDKTLEIFRSCDSFLNSADLQALEQKTALMPLAKYLAHRQIVENSLFFQQMEIKSPPLATRTRRVSSNIRNEDQYPIGGYSSISNKGTFESLLHSQLAYMSPDRSEKPDTFDLKFLREELFYYSRDENIFLRQRRKFIFVFAEDLKNARLKDDGAPVQRLILALALVDAILQKLTERLAQDALHFHLLFLRSEEPLELQPERELLQILQRDGIQRGAVQLEEVAPNLLNEKILNLRKEINCDILLLSYRVELANNELIDENLTLGTPRPILSHSELEPVEDYLENWSNTYQFLMSKWLAQ
;
A
#
# COMPACT_ATOMS: atom_id res chain seq x y z
N MET A 1 -22.41 -12.76 6.35
CA MET A 1 -21.26 -13.40 5.69
C MET A 1 -20.04 -12.57 6.02
N ASP A 2 -18.90 -13.20 6.29
CA ASP A 2 -17.65 -12.49 6.62
C ASP A 2 -17.16 -11.75 5.36
N PRO A 3 -17.04 -10.40 5.36
CA PRO A 3 -16.62 -9.63 4.19
C PRO A 3 -15.20 -10.00 3.71
N LEU A 4 -14.37 -10.58 4.58
CA LEU A 4 -13.04 -11.07 4.20
C LEU A 4 -13.11 -12.31 3.32
N LEU A 5 -14.10 -13.19 3.52
CA LEU A 5 -14.29 -14.37 2.67
C LEU A 5 -14.77 -13.99 1.26
N GLU A 6 -15.65 -12.99 1.15
CA GLU A 6 -16.10 -12.46 -0.15
C GLU A 6 -14.91 -11.91 -0.94
N ARG A 7 -14.10 -11.04 -0.32
CA ARG A 7 -12.87 -10.51 -0.93
C ARG A 7 -11.86 -11.62 -1.26
N ALA A 8 -11.70 -12.61 -0.39
CA ALA A 8 -10.81 -13.73 -0.67
C ALA A 8 -11.29 -14.57 -1.86
N SER A 9 -12.60 -14.73 -2.03
CA SER A 9 -13.18 -15.41 -3.18
C SER A 9 -12.90 -14.64 -4.48
N GLU A 10 -13.10 -13.31 -4.48
CA GLU A 10 -12.76 -12.44 -5.61
C GLU A 10 -11.26 -12.52 -5.93
N ALA A 11 -10.40 -12.51 -4.92
CA ALA A 11 -8.95 -12.64 -5.09
C ALA A 11 -8.54 -14.00 -5.68
N ILE A 12 -9.24 -15.08 -5.33
CA ILE A 12 -9.04 -16.41 -5.93
C ILE A 12 -9.44 -16.40 -7.40
N PHE A 13 -10.61 -15.85 -7.75
CA PHE A 13 -11.06 -15.77 -9.14
C PHE A 13 -10.20 -14.83 -9.99
N GLY A 14 -9.51 -13.86 -9.39
CA GLY A 14 -8.50 -13.03 -10.06
C GLY A 14 -7.16 -13.73 -10.35
N GLN A 15 -6.99 -15.00 -9.96
CA GLN A 15 -5.82 -15.80 -10.28
C GLN A 15 -5.90 -16.42 -11.68
N PRO A 16 -4.74 -16.74 -12.31
CA PRO A 16 -4.70 -17.61 -13.48
C PRO A 16 -5.43 -18.94 -13.23
N GLU A 17 -6.13 -19.48 -14.24
CA GLU A 17 -6.96 -20.69 -14.11
C GLU A 17 -6.21 -21.90 -13.54
N ASP A 18 -4.92 -22.05 -13.89
CA ASP A 18 -4.04 -23.11 -13.39
C ASP A 18 -3.75 -23.00 -11.89
N LYS A 19 -3.91 -21.81 -11.31
CA LYS A 19 -3.57 -21.49 -9.91
C LYS A 19 -4.78 -21.40 -8.98
N ILE A 20 -6.00 -21.36 -9.52
CA ILE A 20 -7.24 -21.32 -8.74
C ILE A 20 -7.32 -22.49 -7.73
N PRO A 21 -7.05 -23.76 -8.11
CA PRO A 21 -7.13 -24.87 -7.15
C PRO A 21 -6.14 -24.74 -5.99
N ALA A 22 -4.94 -24.23 -6.27
CA ALA A 22 -3.92 -24.02 -5.24
C ALA A 22 -4.30 -22.86 -4.30
N ALA A 23 -4.89 -21.78 -4.83
CA ALA A 23 -5.36 -20.66 -4.03
C ALA A 23 -6.56 -21.05 -3.13
N ALA A 24 -7.49 -21.86 -3.67
CA ALA A 24 -8.59 -22.41 -2.90
C ALA A 24 -8.10 -23.36 -1.79
N ALA A 25 -7.14 -24.24 -2.11
CA ALA A 25 -6.52 -25.13 -1.12
C ALA A 25 -5.80 -24.34 0.00
N PHE A 26 -5.11 -23.25 -0.35
CA PHE A 26 -4.50 -22.34 0.62
C PHE A 26 -5.53 -21.72 1.56
N LEU A 27 -6.65 -21.21 1.03
CA LEU A 27 -7.72 -20.62 1.82
C LEU A 27 -8.33 -21.65 2.79
N LEU A 28 -8.64 -22.86 2.30
CA LEU A 28 -9.18 -23.94 3.13
C LEU A 28 -8.19 -24.33 4.24
N HIS A 29 -6.90 -24.42 3.92
CA HIS A 29 -5.87 -24.73 4.91
C HIS A 29 -5.79 -23.66 6.01
N ARG A 30 -5.88 -22.37 5.67
CA ARG A 30 -5.87 -21.29 6.66
C ARG A 30 -7.10 -21.28 7.56
N ILE A 31 -8.27 -21.55 6.99
CA ILE A 31 -9.50 -21.71 7.77
C ILE A 31 -9.36 -22.90 8.74
N GLN A 32 -8.82 -24.03 8.27
CA GLN A 32 -8.59 -25.22 9.10
C GLN A 32 -7.62 -24.94 10.26
N GLU A 33 -6.47 -24.33 9.98
CA GLU A 33 -5.49 -23.97 11.02
C GLU A 33 -6.09 -23.03 12.06
N ARG A 34 -6.85 -22.02 11.63
CA ARG A 34 -7.44 -21.03 12.52
C ARG A 34 -8.55 -21.60 13.40
N LEU A 35 -9.40 -22.44 12.83
CA LEU A 35 -10.47 -23.10 13.56
C LEU A 35 -9.96 -24.30 14.38
N ASN A 36 -8.66 -24.61 14.29
CA ASN A 36 -8.02 -25.78 14.91
C ASN A 36 -8.83 -27.07 14.64
N LEU A 37 -9.39 -27.18 13.44
CA LEU A 37 -10.24 -28.31 13.09
C LEU A 37 -9.36 -29.55 12.97
N PRO A 38 -9.71 -30.65 13.67
CA PRO A 38 -9.01 -31.93 13.51
C PRO A 38 -9.33 -32.49 12.12
N ALA A 39 -8.58 -32.07 11.11
CA ALA A 39 -8.69 -32.57 9.76
C ALA A 39 -7.72 -33.72 9.55
N VAL A 40 -8.20 -34.83 9.01
CA VAL A 40 -7.34 -35.83 8.37
C VAL A 40 -6.88 -35.21 7.05
N ASN A 41 -5.58 -34.96 6.90
CA ASN A 41 -4.99 -34.55 5.64
C ASN A 41 -5.08 -35.71 4.63
N ILE A 42 -6.22 -35.80 3.93
CA ILE A 42 -6.41 -36.78 2.86
C ILE A 42 -5.69 -36.23 1.62
N SER A 43 -4.76 -36.99 1.07
CA SER A 43 -4.06 -36.56 -0.14
C SER A 43 -5.05 -36.44 -1.31
N ALA A 44 -4.85 -35.44 -2.17
CA ALA A 44 -5.70 -35.24 -3.34
C ALA A 44 -5.72 -36.48 -4.27
N GLY A 45 -4.66 -37.30 -4.26
CA GLY A 45 -4.61 -38.58 -4.97
C GLY A 45 -5.54 -39.64 -4.40
N ILE A 46 -5.73 -39.68 -3.08
CA ILE A 46 -6.70 -40.56 -2.43
C ILE A 46 -8.13 -40.09 -2.73
N ILE A 47 -8.38 -38.77 -2.68
CA ILE A 47 -9.70 -38.22 -3.02
C ILE A 47 -10.04 -38.50 -4.48
N ARG A 48 -9.13 -38.24 -5.42
CA ARG A 48 -9.33 -38.58 -6.84
C ARG A 48 -9.51 -40.08 -7.06
N GLY A 49 -8.68 -40.90 -6.43
CA GLY A 49 -8.81 -42.36 -6.50
C GLY A 49 -10.16 -42.86 -6.00
N LEU A 50 -10.69 -42.27 -4.92
CA LEU A 50 -12.03 -42.58 -4.42
C LEU A 50 -13.12 -42.07 -5.38
N LEU A 51 -13.00 -40.86 -5.92
CA LEU A 51 -13.97 -40.33 -6.89
C LEU A 51 -14.01 -41.16 -8.17
N ASP A 52 -12.85 -41.54 -8.71
CA ASP A 52 -12.71 -42.39 -9.89
C ASP A 52 -13.23 -43.82 -9.65
N GLN A 53 -13.04 -44.35 -8.43
CA GLN A 53 -13.41 -45.72 -8.09
C GLN A 53 -14.91 -45.89 -7.79
N TYR A 54 -15.60 -44.84 -7.37
CA TYR A 54 -17.02 -44.89 -7.00
C TYR A 54 -17.96 -44.21 -8.02
N GLU A 55 -17.46 -43.76 -9.18
CA GLU A 55 -18.23 -42.98 -10.18
C GLU A 55 -19.12 -41.89 -9.53
N VAL A 56 -18.63 -41.28 -8.45
CA VAL A 56 -19.37 -40.24 -7.75
C VAL A 56 -19.24 -38.99 -8.60
N ALA A 57 -20.28 -38.70 -9.38
CA ALA A 57 -20.49 -37.35 -9.89
C ALA A 57 -20.43 -36.44 -8.67
N LEU A 58 -19.40 -35.59 -8.57
CA LEU A 58 -19.41 -34.49 -7.61
C LEU A 58 -20.76 -33.80 -7.82
N PRO A 59 -21.67 -33.81 -6.84
CA PRO A 59 -22.91 -33.07 -7.00
C PRO A 59 -22.50 -31.65 -7.38
N GLU A 60 -23.05 -31.13 -8.47
CA GLU A 60 -22.98 -29.70 -8.78
C GLU A 60 -23.21 -29.00 -7.45
N ILE A 61 -22.23 -28.22 -6.97
CA ILE A 61 -22.18 -27.66 -5.62
C ILE A 61 -23.51 -26.98 -5.33
N GLY A 62 -24.41 -27.74 -4.71
CA GLY A 62 -25.84 -27.55 -4.83
C GLY A 62 -26.41 -28.23 -3.61
N GLU A 63 -26.89 -27.37 -2.73
CA GLU A 63 -27.58 -27.60 -1.47
C GLU A 63 -27.26 -28.92 -0.72
N PRO A 64 -26.72 -28.86 0.52
CA PRO A 64 -26.35 -30.04 1.31
C PRO A 64 -27.50 -31.04 1.61
N GLU A 65 -28.71 -30.75 1.15
CA GLU A 65 -29.91 -31.57 1.30
C GLU A 65 -30.00 -32.77 0.34
N GLN A 66 -29.11 -32.89 -0.66
CA GLN A 66 -29.20 -33.95 -1.69
C GLN A 66 -28.24 -35.14 -1.52
N LEU A 67 -27.73 -35.41 -0.32
CA LEU A 67 -27.03 -36.67 -0.06
C LEU A 67 -28.06 -37.80 0.20
N PRO A 68 -28.03 -38.92 -0.57
CA PRO A 68 -28.96 -40.02 -0.34
C PRO A 68 -28.63 -40.75 0.97
N GLY A 69 -29.49 -40.55 1.98
CA GLY A 69 -29.45 -41.25 3.27
C GLY A 69 -29.59 -40.30 4.46
N GLU A 70 -30.20 -40.76 5.55
CA GLU A 70 -30.20 -39.98 6.80
C GLU A 70 -28.75 -39.82 7.30
N PRO A 71 -28.30 -38.58 7.58
CA PRO A 71 -26.95 -38.38 8.09
C PRO A 71 -26.82 -39.12 9.41
N SER A 72 -25.75 -39.91 9.53
CA SER A 72 -25.47 -40.66 10.76
C SER A 72 -25.43 -39.72 11.97
N ASP A 73 -25.75 -40.22 13.17
CA ASP A 73 -25.70 -39.41 14.39
C ASP A 73 -24.30 -38.81 14.64
N VAL A 74 -23.25 -39.50 14.18
CA VAL A 74 -21.88 -39.00 14.19
C VAL A 74 -21.70 -37.83 13.23
N SER A 75 -22.26 -37.90 12.03
CA SER A 75 -22.23 -36.81 11.03
C SER A 75 -22.96 -35.57 11.54
N LYS A 76 -24.15 -35.75 12.14
CA LYS A 76 -24.91 -34.65 12.76
C LYS A 76 -24.13 -34.00 13.91
N LEU A 77 -23.57 -34.82 14.81
CA LEU A 77 -22.75 -34.33 15.92
C LEU A 77 -21.50 -33.56 15.44
N LEU A 78 -20.81 -34.06 14.40
CA LEU A 78 -19.66 -33.38 13.82
C LEU A 78 -20.07 -32.07 13.15
N PHE A 79 -21.18 -32.07 12.41
CA PHE A 79 -21.72 -30.87 11.76
C PHE A 79 -22.08 -29.79 12.80
N ASP A 80 -22.83 -30.16 13.85
CA ASP A 80 -23.21 -29.23 14.91
C ASP A 80 -21.99 -28.65 15.64
N LYS A 81 -20.99 -29.49 15.95
CA LYS A 81 -19.72 -29.02 16.53
C LYS A 81 -18.96 -28.10 15.59
N THR A 82 -18.90 -28.40 14.31
CA THR A 82 -18.28 -27.48 13.35
C THR A 82 -19.04 -26.16 13.31
N LEU A 83 -20.37 -26.17 13.22
CA LEU A 83 -21.18 -24.96 13.22
C LEU A 83 -20.99 -24.12 14.49
N GLU A 84 -20.85 -24.74 15.66
CA GLU A 84 -20.55 -24.04 16.91
C GLU A 84 -19.18 -23.34 16.84
N ILE A 85 -18.16 -24.04 16.35
CA ILE A 85 -16.82 -23.46 16.11
C ILE A 85 -16.89 -22.31 15.10
N PHE A 86 -17.58 -22.50 13.97
CA PHE A 86 -17.79 -21.46 12.93
C PHE A 86 -18.51 -20.22 13.49
N ARG A 87 -19.53 -20.41 14.34
CA ARG A 87 -20.28 -19.31 14.98
C ARG A 87 -19.47 -18.57 16.05
N SER A 88 -18.55 -19.26 16.70
CA SER A 88 -17.66 -18.67 17.71
C SER A 88 -16.47 -17.91 17.13
N CYS A 89 -16.25 -17.99 15.81
CA CYS A 89 -15.10 -17.36 15.16
C CYS A 89 -15.47 -15.98 14.59
N ASP A 90 -14.82 -14.92 15.09
CA ASP A 90 -15.08 -13.55 14.64
C ASP A 90 -14.61 -13.27 13.21
N SER A 91 -13.57 -13.96 12.75
CA SER A 91 -13.06 -13.86 11.36
C SER A 91 -12.36 -15.14 10.95
N PHE A 92 -12.57 -15.58 9.71
CA PHE A 92 -11.98 -16.83 9.20
C PHE A 92 -10.55 -16.66 8.68
N LEU A 93 -10.18 -15.44 8.31
CA LEU A 93 -8.91 -15.11 7.68
C LEU A 93 -8.27 -13.90 8.36
N ASN A 94 -6.94 -13.90 8.46
CA ASN A 94 -6.20 -12.72 8.84
C ASN A 94 -6.11 -11.75 7.65
N SER A 95 -6.03 -10.46 7.93
CA SER A 95 -5.80 -9.43 6.90
C SER A 95 -4.54 -9.72 6.07
N ALA A 96 -3.49 -10.24 6.70
CA ALA A 96 -2.26 -10.62 6.02
C ALA A 96 -2.43 -11.77 5.03
N ASP A 97 -3.28 -12.77 5.34
CA ASP A 97 -3.55 -13.90 4.45
C ASP A 97 -4.43 -13.47 3.27
N LEU A 98 -5.40 -12.58 3.50
CA LEU A 98 -6.19 -11.97 2.43
C LEU A 98 -5.29 -11.15 1.50
N GLN A 99 -4.45 -10.28 2.06
CA GLN A 99 -3.52 -9.45 1.28
C GLN A 99 -2.53 -10.33 0.50
N ALA A 100 -2.10 -11.46 1.05
CA ALA A 100 -1.25 -12.41 0.34
C ALA A 100 -1.94 -13.05 -0.88
N LEU A 101 -3.25 -13.31 -0.79
CA LEU A 101 -4.05 -13.78 -1.93
C LEU A 101 -4.21 -12.68 -2.98
N GLU A 102 -4.57 -11.46 -2.57
CA GLU A 102 -4.73 -10.30 -3.45
C GLU A 102 -3.42 -9.98 -4.22
N GLN A 103 -2.27 -10.05 -3.52
CA GLN A 103 -0.95 -9.79 -4.09
C GLN A 103 -0.32 -11.01 -4.77
N LYS A 104 -1.02 -12.16 -4.81
CA LYS A 104 -0.56 -13.43 -5.41
C LYS A 104 0.70 -14.00 -4.75
N THR A 105 1.02 -13.59 -3.52
CA THR A 105 2.16 -14.12 -2.74
C THR A 105 1.84 -15.42 -2.03
N ALA A 106 0.56 -15.73 -1.81
CA ALA A 106 0.11 -16.97 -1.18
C ALA A 106 0.63 -18.24 -1.87
N LEU A 107 0.93 -18.16 -3.18
CA LEU A 107 1.41 -19.28 -4.00
C LEU A 107 2.93 -19.24 -4.27
N MET A 108 3.66 -18.30 -3.65
CA MET A 108 5.11 -18.21 -3.77
C MET A 108 5.81 -19.26 -2.89
N PRO A 109 7.14 -19.48 -3.06
CA PRO A 109 7.90 -20.33 -2.16
C PRO A 109 7.68 -19.94 -0.69
N LEU A 110 7.57 -20.94 0.19
CA LEU A 110 7.17 -20.77 1.59
C LEU A 110 7.96 -19.66 2.31
N ALA A 111 9.28 -19.57 2.09
CA ALA A 111 10.12 -18.55 2.71
C ALA A 111 9.71 -17.12 2.30
N LYS A 112 9.40 -16.89 1.02
CA LYS A 112 8.95 -15.57 0.53
C LYS A 112 7.56 -15.23 1.07
N TYR A 113 6.65 -16.20 1.09
CA TYR A 113 5.31 -16.02 1.65
C TYR A 113 5.38 -15.70 3.15
N LEU A 114 6.18 -16.43 3.93
CA LEU A 114 6.35 -16.18 5.37
C LEU A 114 6.96 -14.80 5.63
N ALA A 115 7.99 -14.41 4.88
CA ALA A 115 8.57 -13.08 4.99
C ALA A 115 7.55 -11.98 4.66
N HIS A 116 6.81 -12.12 3.55
CA HIS A 116 5.74 -11.20 3.17
C HIS A 116 4.68 -11.06 4.27
N ARG A 117 4.18 -12.18 4.78
CA ARG A 117 3.19 -12.19 5.86
C ARG A 117 3.71 -11.49 7.12
N GLN A 118 4.94 -11.79 7.53
CA GLN A 118 5.57 -11.15 8.68
C GLN A 118 5.72 -9.63 8.46
N ILE A 119 6.08 -9.18 7.26
CA ILE A 119 6.17 -7.74 6.96
C ILE A 119 4.79 -7.08 7.12
N VAL A 120 3.74 -7.68 6.52
CA VAL A 120 2.38 -7.13 6.59
C VAL A 120 1.85 -7.09 8.02
N GLU A 121 2.00 -8.17 8.79
CA GLU A 121 1.53 -8.23 10.19
C GLU A 121 2.22 -7.18 11.06
N ASN A 122 3.54 -7.03 10.94
CA ASN A 122 4.29 -6.04 11.71
C ASN A 122 4.04 -4.60 11.20
N SER A 123 3.81 -4.42 9.90
CA SER A 123 3.45 -3.12 9.31
C SER A 123 2.12 -2.63 9.88
N LEU A 124 1.11 -3.50 9.93
CA LEU A 124 -0.18 -3.19 10.56
C LEU A 124 -0.04 -2.84 12.04
N PHE A 125 0.79 -3.58 12.78
CA PHE A 125 1.09 -3.28 14.18
C PHE A 125 1.65 -1.86 14.34
N PHE A 126 2.62 -1.45 13.53
CA PHE A 126 3.15 -0.07 13.58
C PHE A 126 2.09 0.97 13.18
N GLN A 127 1.25 0.69 12.19
CA GLN A 127 0.21 1.63 11.73
C GLN A 127 -0.89 1.92 12.77
N GLN A 128 -1.15 0.97 13.67
CA GLN A 128 -2.10 1.12 14.78
C GLN A 128 -1.59 2.06 15.87
N MET A 129 -0.29 2.34 15.91
CA MET A 129 0.30 3.25 16.90
C MET A 129 -0.18 4.69 16.70
N GLU A 130 -0.53 5.35 17.81
CA GLU A 130 -0.90 6.76 17.78
C GLU A 130 0.33 7.64 17.51
N ILE A 131 0.26 8.45 16.46
CA ILE A 131 1.31 9.41 16.12
C ILE A 131 0.87 10.78 16.64
N LYS A 132 1.56 11.27 17.67
CA LYS A 132 1.39 12.64 18.18
C LYS A 132 1.95 13.61 17.15
N SER A 133 1.09 14.08 16.24
CA SER A 133 1.47 15.00 15.18
C SER A 133 1.05 16.41 15.57
N PRO A 134 1.93 17.43 15.50
CA PRO A 134 1.48 18.81 15.59
C PRO A 134 0.54 19.14 14.41
N PRO A 135 -0.36 20.14 14.54
CA PRO A 135 -1.23 20.53 13.44
C PRO A 135 -0.38 20.93 12.23
N LEU A 136 -0.75 20.39 11.04
CA LEU A 136 -0.09 20.67 9.77
C LEU A 136 0.01 22.20 9.58
N ALA A 137 1.22 22.74 9.60
CA ALA A 137 1.43 24.15 9.35
C ALA A 137 1.04 24.47 7.89
N THR A 138 0.10 25.39 7.70
CA THR A 138 -0.30 25.92 6.39
C THR A 138 0.89 26.63 5.73
N ARG A 139 1.68 25.90 4.93
CA ARG A 139 2.84 26.45 4.21
C ARG A 139 2.50 26.82 2.75
N THR A 140 3.12 27.90 2.30
CA THR A 140 2.75 28.74 1.14
C THR A 140 3.29 28.31 -0.22
N ARG A 141 4.08 27.23 -0.32
CA ARG A 141 4.55 26.74 -1.63
C ARG A 141 3.60 25.69 -2.18
N ARG A 142 2.73 26.17 -3.05
CA ARG A 142 1.55 25.50 -3.56
C ARG A 142 1.73 25.41 -5.08
N VAL A 143 1.73 24.19 -5.66
CA VAL A 143 1.99 23.96 -7.10
C VAL A 143 0.76 23.34 -7.74
N SER A 144 0.33 23.86 -8.89
CA SER A 144 -0.81 23.33 -9.64
C SER A 144 -0.57 21.88 -10.07
N SER A 145 -1.45 20.97 -9.66
CA SER A 145 -1.53 19.63 -10.24
C SER A 145 -2.84 19.48 -11.02
N ASN A 146 -2.73 19.10 -12.30
CA ASN A 146 -3.89 18.72 -13.09
C ASN A 146 -4.25 17.27 -12.74
N ILE A 147 -5.42 17.07 -12.13
CA ILE A 147 -5.98 15.73 -11.94
C ILE A 147 -6.46 15.26 -13.32
N ARG A 148 -5.91 14.14 -13.79
CA ARG A 148 -6.14 13.61 -15.16
C ARG A 148 -7.57 13.14 -15.47
N ASN A 149 -8.52 13.27 -14.53
CA ASN A 149 -9.92 12.84 -14.68
C ASN A 149 -10.90 13.96 -14.30
N GLU A 150 -10.65 15.20 -14.74
CA GLU A 150 -11.58 16.34 -14.54
C GLU A 150 -12.52 16.59 -15.73
N ASP A 151 -12.39 15.84 -16.84
CA ASP A 151 -13.13 16.13 -18.08
C ASP A 151 -14.60 15.69 -18.10
N GLN A 152 -15.15 15.12 -17.01
CA GLN A 152 -16.52 14.60 -17.03
C GLN A 152 -17.58 15.51 -16.41
N TYR A 153 -17.26 16.40 -15.47
CA TYR A 153 -18.25 17.32 -14.90
C TYR A 153 -17.60 18.60 -14.36
N PRO A 154 -18.12 19.80 -14.68
CA PRO A 154 -17.71 21.02 -13.99
C PRO A 154 -18.20 20.96 -12.55
N ILE A 155 -17.29 20.69 -11.61
CA ILE A 155 -17.54 20.80 -10.17
C ILE A 155 -17.29 22.26 -9.78
N GLY A 156 -18.15 23.15 -10.27
CA GLY A 156 -18.15 24.57 -9.92
C GLY A 156 -19.56 24.96 -9.51
N GLY A 157 -19.75 25.38 -8.26
CA GLY A 157 -21.01 25.95 -7.81
C GLY A 157 -21.29 27.29 -8.49
N TYR A 158 -22.49 27.86 -8.29
CA TYR A 158 -22.85 29.20 -8.78
C TYR A 158 -21.91 30.33 -8.28
N SER A 159 -21.02 30.03 -7.32
CA SER A 159 -19.96 30.93 -6.82
C SER A 159 -18.80 31.12 -7.81
N SER A 160 -18.62 30.21 -8.77
CA SER A 160 -17.46 30.17 -9.67
C SER A 160 -17.71 30.89 -11.02
N ILE A 161 -18.74 31.73 -11.07
CA ILE A 161 -19.18 32.46 -12.26
C ILE A 161 -19.08 33.95 -11.99
N SER A 162 -18.40 34.68 -12.87
CA SER A 162 -18.20 36.12 -12.79
C SER A 162 -18.60 36.79 -14.09
N ASN A 163 -19.07 38.04 -14.02
CA ASN A 163 -19.31 38.88 -15.20
C ASN A 163 -18.02 39.54 -15.74
N LYS A 164 -16.88 39.25 -15.12
CA LYS A 164 -15.57 39.77 -15.49
C LYS A 164 -14.60 38.60 -15.70
N GLY A 165 -13.93 38.58 -16.85
CA GLY A 165 -12.95 37.54 -17.22
C GLY A 165 -12.32 37.81 -18.58
N THR A 166 -11.39 36.94 -18.99
CA THR A 166 -10.82 36.98 -20.35
C THR A 166 -11.65 36.11 -21.29
N PHE A 167 -11.59 36.34 -22.60
CA PHE A 167 -12.30 35.52 -23.59
C PHE A 167 -11.99 34.02 -23.48
N GLU A 168 -10.79 33.67 -23.02
CA GLU A 168 -10.35 32.29 -22.77
C GLU A 168 -11.11 31.60 -21.65
N SER A 169 -11.70 32.35 -20.72
CA SER A 169 -12.49 31.84 -19.59
C SER A 169 -13.99 32.03 -19.81
N LEU A 170 -14.44 32.37 -21.01
CA LEU A 170 -15.84 32.52 -21.35
C LEU A 170 -16.58 31.18 -21.22
N LEU A 171 -17.73 31.17 -20.54
CA LEU A 171 -18.56 29.97 -20.44
C LEU A 171 -18.98 29.48 -21.83
N HIS A 172 -18.81 28.19 -22.10
CA HIS A 172 -19.10 27.61 -23.42
C HIS A 172 -20.57 27.82 -23.83
N SER A 173 -21.49 27.83 -22.86
CA SER A 173 -22.90 28.14 -23.08
C SER A 173 -23.17 29.56 -23.60
N GLN A 174 -22.23 30.51 -23.41
CA GLN A 174 -22.36 31.86 -23.95
C GLN A 174 -22.14 31.91 -25.47
N LEU A 175 -21.38 30.96 -26.03
CA LEU A 175 -21.15 30.90 -27.48
C LEU A 175 -22.42 30.57 -28.26
N ALA A 176 -23.45 30.01 -27.61
CA ALA A 176 -24.76 29.79 -28.21
C ALA A 176 -25.47 31.09 -28.61
N TYR A 177 -25.07 32.24 -28.06
CA TYR A 177 -25.63 33.56 -28.43
C TYR A 177 -24.99 34.13 -29.70
N MET A 178 -23.94 33.50 -30.22
CA MET A 178 -23.29 33.94 -31.45
C MET A 178 -24.11 33.52 -32.66
N SER A 179 -24.42 34.47 -33.53
CA SER A 179 -25.10 34.16 -34.79
C SER A 179 -24.07 33.72 -35.85
N PRO A 180 -24.39 32.70 -36.67
CA PRO A 180 -23.49 32.26 -37.75
C PRO A 180 -23.31 33.34 -38.84
N ASP A 181 -24.32 34.18 -39.06
CA ASP A 181 -24.29 35.27 -40.05
C ASP A 181 -23.81 36.59 -39.42
N ARG A 182 -22.49 36.76 -39.30
CA ARG A 182 -21.87 37.94 -38.66
C ARG A 182 -21.94 39.24 -39.46
N SER A 183 -22.44 39.22 -40.70
CA SER A 183 -22.23 40.33 -41.65
C SER A 183 -23.30 41.42 -41.62
N GLU A 184 -24.44 41.25 -40.96
CA GLU A 184 -25.55 42.20 -41.13
C GLU A 184 -26.13 42.82 -39.85
N LYS A 185 -26.00 42.22 -38.66
CA LYS A 185 -26.56 42.78 -37.42
C LYS A 185 -25.74 42.37 -36.19
N PRO A 186 -25.64 43.24 -35.16
CA PRO A 186 -25.10 42.84 -33.87
C PRO A 186 -25.95 41.70 -33.30
N ASP A 187 -25.29 40.64 -32.83
CA ASP A 187 -25.98 39.48 -32.29
C ASP A 187 -26.23 39.61 -30.78
N THR A 188 -26.85 38.59 -30.19
CA THR A 188 -27.16 38.59 -28.75
C THR A 188 -25.88 38.49 -27.91
N PHE A 189 -24.82 37.90 -28.47
CA PHE A 189 -23.52 37.83 -27.83
C PHE A 189 -22.88 39.22 -27.75
N ASP A 190 -22.90 39.99 -28.85
CA ASP A 190 -22.38 41.36 -28.91
C ASP A 190 -23.08 42.28 -27.90
N LEU A 191 -24.40 42.19 -27.80
CA LEU A 191 -25.18 42.98 -26.84
C LEU A 191 -24.83 42.63 -25.38
N LYS A 192 -24.66 41.35 -25.07
CA LYS A 192 -24.26 40.91 -23.73
C LYS A 192 -22.81 41.25 -23.41
N PHE A 193 -21.93 41.21 -24.41
CA PHE A 193 -20.54 41.64 -24.26
C PHE A 193 -20.46 43.13 -23.91
N LEU A 194 -21.18 43.98 -24.66
CA LEU A 194 -21.21 45.43 -24.43
C LEU A 194 -21.84 45.83 -23.08
N ARG A 195 -22.75 45.00 -22.56
CA ARG A 195 -23.40 45.23 -21.25
C ARG A 195 -22.69 44.61 -20.06
N GLU A 196 -21.54 43.97 -20.28
CA GLU A 196 -20.83 43.21 -19.23
C GLU A 196 -21.75 42.14 -18.58
N GLU A 197 -22.63 41.52 -19.38
CA GLU A 197 -23.57 40.48 -18.95
C GLU A 197 -23.10 39.07 -19.32
N LEU A 198 -21.96 38.94 -19.99
CA LEU A 198 -21.37 37.64 -20.29
C LEU A 198 -20.79 37.01 -19.04
N PHE A 199 -21.03 35.72 -18.90
CA PHE A 199 -20.51 34.93 -17.80
C PHE A 199 -19.18 34.28 -18.17
N TYR A 200 -18.22 34.39 -17.26
CA TYR A 200 -16.90 33.80 -17.32
C TYR A 200 -16.72 32.84 -16.14
N TYR A 201 -16.00 31.75 -16.35
CA TYR A 201 -15.46 30.97 -15.25
C TYR A 201 -14.47 31.83 -14.47
N SER A 202 -14.66 31.97 -13.16
CA SER A 202 -13.61 32.48 -12.29
C SER A 202 -12.49 31.44 -12.28
N ARG A 203 -11.33 31.80 -12.83
CA ARG A 203 -10.21 30.89 -13.16
C ARG A 203 -9.58 30.12 -11.97
N ASP A 204 -10.08 30.26 -10.75
CA ASP A 204 -9.31 29.93 -9.54
C ASP A 204 -9.78 28.71 -8.73
N GLU A 205 -10.74 27.90 -9.20
CA GLU A 205 -11.23 26.77 -8.36
C GLU A 205 -10.69 25.37 -8.71
N ASN A 206 -9.95 25.16 -9.81
CA ASN A 206 -9.36 23.85 -10.13
C ASN A 206 -7.83 23.81 -10.08
N ILE A 207 -7.21 24.72 -9.32
CA ILE A 207 -5.79 24.54 -9.00
C ILE A 207 -5.72 23.80 -7.66
N PHE A 208 -5.76 22.47 -7.72
CA PHE A 208 -5.28 21.66 -6.60
C PHE A 208 -3.80 21.95 -6.43
N LEU A 209 -3.52 22.90 -5.55
CA LEU A 209 -2.20 23.28 -5.14
C LEU A 209 -1.66 22.21 -4.20
N ARG A 210 -1.10 21.15 -4.76
CA ARG A 210 -0.48 20.06 -3.99
C ARG A 210 0.96 20.40 -3.69
N GLN A 211 1.39 20.17 -2.46
CA GLN A 211 2.81 20.23 -2.15
C GLN A 211 3.45 18.97 -2.72
N ARG A 212 4.58 19.11 -3.40
CA ARG A 212 5.37 17.95 -3.79
C ARG A 212 6.31 17.62 -2.64
N ARG A 213 6.33 16.36 -2.22
CA ARG A 213 7.27 15.86 -1.20
C ARG A 213 7.93 14.60 -1.72
N LYS A 214 9.24 14.50 -1.49
CA LYS A 214 10.02 13.31 -1.84
C LYS A 214 10.54 12.66 -0.55
N PHE A 215 10.33 11.37 -0.42
CA PHE A 215 10.91 10.57 0.66
C PHE A 215 11.86 9.56 0.04
N ILE A 216 13.10 9.51 0.51
CA ILE A 216 14.15 8.64 -0.02
C ILE A 216 14.57 7.67 1.06
N PHE A 217 14.43 6.38 0.79
CA PHE A 217 14.89 5.31 1.65
C PHE A 217 16.10 4.66 0.97
N VAL A 218 17.25 4.66 1.64
CA VAL A 218 18.48 4.09 1.14
C VAL A 218 18.77 2.81 1.91
N PHE A 219 18.86 1.68 1.22
CA PHE A 219 19.19 0.37 1.78
C PHE A 219 20.66 0.07 1.52
N ALA A 220 21.48 0.09 2.57
CA ALA A 220 22.89 -0.23 2.48
C ALA A 220 23.13 -1.74 2.31
N GLU A 221 24.22 -2.11 1.63
CA GLU A 221 24.54 -3.51 1.31
C GLU A 221 24.82 -4.37 2.54
N ASP A 222 25.31 -3.75 3.60
CA ASP A 222 25.61 -4.42 4.86
C ASP A 222 24.36 -4.90 5.61
N LEU A 223 23.16 -4.45 5.21
CA LEU A 223 21.87 -4.91 5.73
C LEU A 223 21.65 -6.41 5.54
N LYS A 224 22.38 -7.09 4.64
CA LYS A 224 22.35 -8.55 4.56
C LYS A 224 22.69 -9.21 5.90
N ASN A 225 23.50 -8.55 6.73
CA ASN A 225 23.86 -9.00 8.07
C ASN A 225 22.71 -8.82 9.08
N ALA A 226 21.66 -8.07 8.75
CA ALA A 226 20.45 -7.92 9.56
C ALA A 226 19.43 -9.06 9.36
N ARG A 227 19.76 -10.10 8.56
CA ARG A 227 19.00 -11.36 8.43
C ARG A 227 19.15 -12.25 9.68
N LEU A 228 19.08 -11.64 10.86
CA LEU A 228 19.24 -12.26 12.17
C LEU A 228 17.94 -12.12 12.95
N LYS A 229 17.55 -13.20 13.62
CA LYS A 229 16.46 -13.21 14.60
C LYS A 229 17.08 -13.13 15.99
N ASP A 230 16.79 -12.06 16.71
CA ASP A 230 17.25 -11.89 18.09
C ASP A 230 16.48 -12.77 19.05
N ASP A 231 17.08 -13.02 20.23
CA ASP A 231 16.37 -13.66 21.32
C ASP A 231 15.22 -12.77 21.81
N GLY A 232 14.05 -13.36 22.03
CA GLY A 232 12.82 -12.65 22.37
C GLY A 232 12.15 -11.86 21.22
N ALA A 233 12.80 -11.69 20.07
CA ALA A 233 12.19 -10.99 18.93
C ALA A 233 11.17 -11.87 18.18
N PRO A 234 10.04 -11.31 17.71
CA PRO A 234 9.04 -12.10 16.98
C PRO A 234 9.57 -12.56 15.62
N VAL A 235 10.32 -11.70 14.93
CA VAL A 235 10.82 -11.91 13.56
C VAL A 235 12.25 -11.36 13.39
N GLN A 236 12.83 -11.50 12.20
CA GLN A 236 14.20 -11.02 11.92
C GLN A 236 14.26 -9.47 11.89
N ARG A 237 15.42 -8.89 12.24
CA ARG A 237 15.63 -7.42 12.24
C ARG A 237 15.34 -6.79 10.89
N LEU A 238 15.82 -7.40 9.81
CA LEU A 238 15.59 -6.91 8.44
C LEU A 238 14.10 -6.91 8.08
N ILE A 239 13.34 -7.91 8.54
CA ILE A 239 11.89 -8.00 8.33
C ILE A 239 11.17 -6.86 9.04
N LEU A 240 11.58 -6.51 10.27
CA LEU A 240 11.04 -5.36 11.00
C LEU A 240 11.39 -4.03 10.34
N ALA A 241 12.61 -3.91 9.81
CA ALA A 241 13.00 -2.72 9.04
C ALA A 241 12.14 -2.53 7.79
N LEU A 242 11.89 -3.62 7.05
CA LEU A 242 10.99 -3.57 5.88
C LEU A 242 9.54 -3.27 6.29
N ALA A 243 9.06 -3.85 7.39
CA ALA A 243 7.73 -3.57 7.94
C ALA A 243 7.59 -2.11 8.39
N LEU A 244 8.63 -1.54 9.01
CA LEU A 244 8.68 -0.13 9.40
C LEU A 244 8.64 0.78 8.17
N VAL A 245 9.43 0.49 7.13
CA VAL A 245 9.38 1.26 5.88
C VAL A 245 8.01 1.17 5.23
N ASP A 246 7.45 -0.03 5.10
CA ASP A 246 6.12 -0.25 4.53
C ASP A 246 5.02 0.51 5.32
N ALA A 247 5.06 0.43 6.65
CA ALA A 247 4.15 1.17 7.52
C ALA A 247 4.26 2.68 7.32
N ILE A 248 5.48 3.22 7.23
CA ILE A 248 5.69 4.65 6.99
C ILE A 248 5.16 5.06 5.61
N LEU A 249 5.44 4.29 4.56
CA LEU A 249 4.93 4.58 3.21
C LEU A 249 3.40 4.65 3.18
N GLN A 250 2.74 3.66 3.79
CA GLN A 250 1.29 3.61 3.86
C GLN A 250 0.74 4.78 4.70
N LYS A 251 1.33 5.04 5.87
CA LYS A 251 0.87 6.09 6.78
C LYS A 251 1.09 7.50 6.22
N LEU A 252 2.19 7.76 5.55
CA LEU A 252 2.44 9.03 4.85
C LEU A 252 1.46 9.21 3.70
N THR A 253 1.18 8.15 2.93
CA THR A 253 0.19 8.19 1.84
C THR A 253 -1.22 8.49 2.38
N GLU A 254 -1.59 7.89 3.50
CA GLU A 254 -2.87 8.15 4.18
C GLU A 254 -2.95 9.59 4.72
N ARG A 255 -1.94 10.04 5.48
CA ARG A 255 -1.95 11.33 6.18
C ARG A 255 -1.72 12.52 5.27
N LEU A 256 -0.92 12.34 4.21
CA LEU A 256 -0.57 13.38 3.25
C LEU A 256 -1.27 13.14 1.91
N ALA A 257 -2.49 12.59 1.92
CA ALA A 257 -3.27 12.29 0.71
C ALA A 257 -3.54 13.51 -0.19
N GLN A 258 -3.44 14.73 0.37
CA GLN A 258 -3.58 15.99 -0.36
C GLN A 258 -2.28 16.41 -1.09
N ASP A 259 -1.15 15.83 -0.73
CA ASP A 259 0.15 16.13 -1.32
C ASP A 259 0.47 15.19 -2.49
N ALA A 260 1.37 15.63 -3.36
CA ALA A 260 1.96 14.81 -4.41
C ALA A 260 3.23 14.15 -3.86
N LEU A 261 3.06 12.94 -3.34
CA LEU A 261 4.12 12.16 -2.71
C LEU A 261 4.87 11.32 -3.74
N HIS A 262 6.20 11.35 -3.67
CA HIS A 262 7.07 10.45 -4.41
C HIS A 262 8.05 9.77 -3.45
N PHE A 263 8.13 8.45 -3.55
CA PHE A 263 8.97 7.61 -2.71
C PHE A 263 10.05 6.97 -3.56
N HIS A 264 11.31 7.15 -3.18
CA HIS A 264 12.45 6.51 -3.83
C HIS A 264 13.07 5.49 -2.88
N LEU A 265 13.03 4.21 -3.25
CA LEU A 265 13.66 3.11 -2.55
C LEU A 265 14.96 2.75 -3.29
N LEU A 266 16.10 3.23 -2.77
CA LEU A 266 17.41 3.08 -3.38
C LEU A 266 18.15 1.92 -2.73
N PHE A 267 18.50 0.89 -3.49
CA PHE A 267 19.31 -0.23 -3.03
C PHE A 267 20.77 -0.01 -3.43
N LEU A 268 21.67 0.06 -2.46
CA LEU A 268 23.09 0.19 -2.74
C LEU A 268 23.66 -1.10 -3.32
N ARG A 269 24.55 -0.96 -4.31
CA ARG A 269 25.15 -2.08 -5.03
C ARG A 269 26.63 -1.81 -5.37
N SER A 270 27.55 -2.53 -4.73
CA SER A 270 28.98 -2.46 -4.99
C SER A 270 29.41 -3.54 -5.98
N GLU A 271 28.80 -4.73 -5.92
CA GLU A 271 29.15 -5.90 -6.74
C GLU A 271 27.90 -6.62 -7.29
N GLU A 272 28.05 -7.41 -8.37
CA GLU A 272 26.99 -8.30 -8.87
C GLU A 272 27.17 -9.71 -8.28
N PRO A 273 26.11 -10.41 -7.83
CA PRO A 273 24.69 -10.02 -7.79
C PRO A 273 24.29 -9.11 -6.61
N LEU A 274 23.14 -8.44 -6.71
CA LEU A 274 22.59 -7.63 -5.62
C LEU A 274 22.26 -8.52 -4.40
N GLU A 275 22.96 -8.28 -3.29
CA GLU A 275 22.81 -9.06 -2.05
C GLU A 275 21.40 -8.96 -1.44
N LEU A 276 20.75 -7.81 -1.62
CA LEU A 276 19.39 -7.52 -1.13
C LEU A 276 18.30 -7.76 -2.18
N GLN A 277 18.58 -8.57 -3.20
CA GLN A 277 17.60 -8.91 -4.24
C GLN A 277 16.28 -9.48 -3.67
N PRO A 278 16.29 -10.41 -2.70
CA PRO A 278 15.04 -10.93 -2.13
C PRO A 278 14.18 -9.85 -1.47
N GLU A 279 14.80 -8.92 -0.75
CA GLU A 279 14.13 -7.83 -0.05
C GLU A 279 13.57 -6.79 -1.02
N ARG A 280 14.31 -6.51 -2.09
CA ARG A 280 13.84 -5.66 -3.20
C ARG A 280 12.60 -6.25 -3.86
N GLU A 281 12.62 -7.54 -4.15
CA GLU A 281 11.46 -8.25 -4.73
C GLU A 281 10.24 -8.21 -3.80
N LEU A 282 10.45 -8.37 -2.49
CA LEU A 282 9.37 -8.26 -1.51
C LEU A 282 8.75 -6.85 -1.48
N LEU A 283 9.58 -5.79 -1.44
CA LEU A 283 9.07 -4.42 -1.50
C LEU A 283 8.39 -4.12 -2.84
N GLN A 284 8.88 -4.69 -3.95
CA GLN A 284 8.23 -4.53 -5.25
C GLN A 284 6.81 -5.12 -5.26
N ILE A 285 6.61 -6.25 -4.57
CA ILE A 285 5.29 -6.87 -4.44
C ILE A 285 4.39 -6.05 -3.53
N LEU A 286 4.90 -5.66 -2.35
CA LEU A 286 4.14 -4.88 -1.36
C LEU A 286 3.70 -3.52 -1.92
N GLN A 287 4.58 -2.86 -2.67
CA GLN A 287 4.38 -1.51 -3.22
C GLN A 287 3.92 -1.53 -4.68
N ARG A 288 3.40 -2.66 -5.18
CA ARG A 288 2.96 -2.82 -6.58
C ARG A 288 2.04 -1.68 -7.03
N ASP A 289 1.03 -1.34 -6.23
CA ASP A 289 0.07 -0.29 -6.58
C ASP A 289 0.70 1.10 -6.53
N GLY A 290 1.66 1.31 -5.63
CA GLY A 290 2.46 2.55 -5.57
C GLY A 290 3.34 2.72 -6.81
N ILE A 291 3.96 1.63 -7.27
CA ILE A 291 4.81 1.61 -8.48
C ILE A 291 3.96 1.84 -9.73
N GLN A 292 2.82 1.17 -9.85
CA GLN A 292 1.91 1.34 -10.99
C GLN A 292 1.37 2.77 -11.10
N ARG A 293 1.13 3.43 -9.97
CA ARG A 293 0.74 4.85 -9.91
C ARG A 293 1.91 5.82 -10.13
N GLY A 294 3.15 5.33 -10.19
CA GLY A 294 4.36 6.16 -10.27
C GLY A 294 4.68 6.92 -8.99
N ALA A 295 4.04 6.57 -7.87
CA ALA A 295 4.29 7.16 -6.56
C ALA A 295 5.55 6.57 -5.90
N VAL A 296 5.87 5.29 -6.19
CA VAL A 296 7.03 4.59 -5.63
C VAL A 296 7.97 4.16 -6.75
N GLN A 297 9.27 4.40 -6.59
CA GLN A 297 10.33 3.98 -7.51
C GLN A 297 11.38 3.14 -6.77
N LEU A 298 11.73 1.97 -7.32
CA LEU A 298 12.78 1.10 -6.80
C LEU A 298 13.96 1.15 -7.76
N GLU A 299 15.11 1.62 -7.29
CA GLU A 299 16.32 1.75 -8.10
C GLU A 299 17.51 1.09 -7.42
N GLU A 300 18.45 0.60 -8.22
CA GLU A 300 19.77 0.17 -7.76
C GLU A 300 20.76 1.29 -8.02
N VAL A 301 21.59 1.62 -7.03
CA VAL A 301 22.53 2.74 -7.12
C VAL A 301 23.89 2.28 -6.62
N ALA A 302 24.93 2.51 -7.42
CA ALA A 302 26.29 2.27 -6.97
C ALA A 302 26.65 3.27 -5.85
N PRO A 303 27.34 2.85 -4.77
CA PRO A 303 27.61 3.72 -3.62
C PRO A 303 28.31 5.04 -3.97
N ASN A 304 29.19 5.02 -4.97
CA ASN A 304 29.89 6.21 -5.48
C ASN A 304 28.96 7.22 -6.18
N LEU A 305 27.82 6.78 -6.70
CA LEU A 305 26.83 7.63 -7.39
C LEU A 305 25.69 8.09 -6.45
N LEU A 306 25.65 7.59 -5.21
CA LEU A 306 24.59 7.90 -4.25
C LEU A 306 24.45 9.42 -4.02
N ASN A 307 25.56 10.10 -3.79
CA ASN A 307 25.56 11.54 -3.49
C ASN A 307 25.06 12.36 -4.67
N GLU A 308 25.50 12.03 -5.88
CA GLU A 308 25.05 12.70 -7.09
C GLU A 308 23.55 12.50 -7.30
N LYS A 309 23.06 11.28 -7.11
CA LYS A 309 21.64 10.95 -7.22
C LYS A 309 20.80 11.73 -6.19
N ILE A 310 21.22 11.74 -4.93
CA ILE A 310 20.53 12.46 -3.85
C ILE A 310 20.50 13.97 -4.15
N LEU A 311 21.63 14.55 -4.57
CA LEU A 311 21.70 15.98 -4.93
C LEU A 311 20.76 16.31 -6.09
N ASN A 312 20.68 15.46 -7.11
CA ASN A 312 19.75 15.65 -8.22
C ASN A 312 18.29 15.57 -7.77
N LEU A 313 17.95 14.66 -6.86
CA LEU A 313 16.60 14.56 -6.31
C LEU A 313 16.23 15.79 -5.45
N ARG A 314 17.17 16.30 -4.65
CA ARG A 314 17.01 17.48 -3.78
C ARG A 314 16.87 18.80 -4.54
N LYS A 315 17.45 18.94 -5.74
CA LYS A 315 17.34 20.16 -6.55
C LYS A 315 15.90 20.54 -6.88
N GLU A 316 15.04 19.55 -7.01
CA GLU A 316 13.66 19.77 -7.45
C GLU A 316 12.73 20.13 -6.29
N ILE A 317 12.85 19.42 -5.16
CA ILE A 317 11.86 19.38 -4.07
C ILE A 317 12.58 19.07 -2.73
N ASN A 318 12.01 19.50 -1.61
CA ASN A 318 12.46 19.08 -0.27
C ASN A 318 12.38 17.55 -0.16
N CYS A 319 13.51 16.94 0.17
CA CYS A 319 13.63 15.48 0.31
C CYS A 319 13.99 15.13 1.75
N ASP A 320 13.20 14.26 2.37
CA ASP A 320 13.56 13.58 3.61
C ASP A 320 14.24 12.25 3.28
N ILE A 321 15.40 12.01 3.87
CA ILE A 321 16.26 10.86 3.51
C ILE A 321 16.54 9.99 4.74
N LEU A 322 16.11 8.73 4.68
CA LEU A 322 16.40 7.69 5.66
C LEU A 322 17.39 6.68 5.09
N LEU A 323 18.57 6.58 5.68
CA LEU A 323 19.50 5.49 5.45
C LEU A 323 19.18 4.32 6.39
N LEU A 324 19.08 3.11 5.87
CA LEU A 324 19.03 1.87 6.62
C LEU A 324 20.36 1.15 6.43
N SER A 325 21.07 0.87 7.53
CA SER A 325 22.38 0.21 7.51
C SER A 325 22.55 -0.77 8.66
N TYR A 326 23.48 -1.72 8.54
CA TYR A 326 23.85 -2.59 9.66
C TYR A 326 24.90 -1.93 10.55
N ARG A 327 25.84 -1.16 9.98
CA ARG A 327 26.89 -0.42 10.69
C ARG A 327 26.81 1.08 10.39
N VAL A 328 27.32 1.87 11.34
CA VAL A 328 27.34 3.35 11.29
C VAL A 328 28.26 3.91 10.20
N GLU A 329 29.07 3.09 9.50
CA GLU A 329 30.15 3.57 8.64
C GLU A 329 29.68 4.44 7.45
N LEU A 330 28.45 4.26 6.95
CA LEU A 330 27.85 5.08 5.89
C LEU A 330 27.11 6.32 6.41
N ALA A 331 27.05 6.53 7.73
CA ALA A 331 26.27 7.60 8.37
C ALA A 331 26.85 9.00 8.20
N ASN A 332 28.13 9.13 7.84
CA ASN A 332 28.83 10.42 7.84
C ASN A 332 28.58 11.28 6.59
N ASN A 333 27.49 11.02 5.89
CA ASN A 333 27.14 11.76 4.69
C ASN A 333 26.20 12.91 5.07
N GLU A 334 26.67 14.16 4.92
CA GLU A 334 25.91 15.38 5.25
C GLU A 334 24.57 15.50 4.50
N LEU A 335 24.38 14.71 3.43
CA LEU A 335 23.15 14.68 2.66
C LEU A 335 22.05 13.80 3.28
N ILE A 336 22.37 12.98 4.28
CA ILE A 336 21.43 12.03 4.90
C ILE A 336 20.79 12.69 6.13
N ASP A 337 19.47 12.70 6.20
CA ASP A 337 18.75 13.37 7.29
C ASP A 337 18.60 12.48 8.53
N GLU A 338 18.49 11.18 8.33
CA GLU A 338 18.39 10.16 9.39
C GLU A 338 19.10 8.87 8.97
N ASN A 339 19.81 8.24 9.92
CA ASN A 339 20.36 6.90 9.73
C ASN A 339 19.82 5.93 10.79
N LEU A 340 19.15 4.88 10.33
CA LEU A 340 18.65 3.76 11.11
C LEU A 340 19.65 2.59 11.05
N THR A 341 20.34 2.37 12.15
CA THR A 341 21.34 1.29 12.26
C THR A 341 20.76 0.05 12.95
N LEU A 342 20.99 -1.12 12.34
CA LEU A 342 20.43 -2.42 12.75
C LEU A 342 21.47 -3.38 13.34
N GLY A 343 22.65 -2.86 13.71
CA GLY A 343 23.75 -3.65 14.28
C GLY A 343 23.42 -4.28 15.63
N THR A 344 22.47 -3.69 16.36
CA THR A 344 21.97 -4.16 17.65
C THR A 344 20.50 -4.63 17.56
N PRO A 345 20.02 -5.43 18.53
CA PRO A 345 18.60 -5.82 18.62
C PRO A 345 17.66 -4.60 18.65
N ARG A 346 18.14 -3.51 19.27
CA ARG A 346 17.47 -2.22 19.30
C ARG A 346 17.94 -1.39 18.11
N PRO A 347 17.04 -0.90 17.24
CA PRO A 347 17.43 0.05 16.20
C PRO A 347 17.96 1.34 16.83
N ILE A 348 19.03 1.90 16.28
CA ILE A 348 19.59 3.18 16.73
C ILE A 348 19.46 4.19 15.60
N LEU A 349 18.80 5.33 15.88
CA LEU A 349 18.67 6.48 14.98
C LEU A 349 19.74 7.53 15.31
N SER A 350 20.44 8.04 14.30
CA SER A 350 21.58 8.95 14.47
C SER A 350 21.27 10.26 15.20
N HIS A 351 20.06 10.81 15.06
CA HIS A 351 19.67 12.10 15.65
C HIS A 351 18.60 11.98 16.75
N SER A 352 18.32 10.76 17.23
CA SER A 352 17.30 10.55 18.26
C SER A 352 17.92 10.38 19.64
N GLU A 353 17.41 11.12 20.62
CA GLU A 353 17.68 10.87 22.06
C GLU A 353 16.68 9.86 22.64
N LEU A 354 16.32 8.82 21.88
CA LEU A 354 15.39 7.81 22.37
C LEU A 354 16.08 6.98 23.46
N GLU A 355 15.54 7.03 24.67
CA GLU A 355 15.97 6.16 25.75
C GLU A 355 15.63 4.71 25.39
N PRO A 356 16.59 3.78 25.48
CA PRO A 356 16.35 2.40 25.11
C PRO A 356 15.45 1.72 26.14
N VAL A 357 14.37 1.11 25.68
CA VAL A 357 13.43 0.37 26.54
C VAL A 357 13.80 -1.12 26.56
N GLU A 358 13.42 -1.84 27.62
CA GLU A 358 13.65 -3.28 27.70
C GLU A 358 12.87 -4.06 26.63
N ASP A 359 11.62 -3.67 26.37
CA ASP A 359 10.79 -4.31 25.34
C ASP A 359 11.34 -4.03 23.94
N TYR A 360 11.61 -5.13 23.23
CA TYR A 360 12.14 -5.13 21.88
C TYR A 360 11.20 -4.40 20.91
N LEU A 361 9.91 -4.72 20.92
CA LEU A 361 8.94 -4.12 19.97
C LEU A 361 8.69 -2.64 20.28
N GLU A 362 8.79 -2.25 21.54
CA GLU A 362 8.64 -0.87 21.95
C GLU A 362 9.75 0.02 21.38
N ASN A 363 11.00 -0.46 21.31
CA ASN A 363 12.09 0.28 20.65
C ASN A 363 11.82 0.55 19.16
N TRP A 364 11.29 -0.44 18.43
CA TRP A 364 10.89 -0.27 17.04
C TRP A 364 9.69 0.68 16.90
N SER A 365 8.75 0.62 17.84
CA SER A 365 7.57 1.50 17.87
C SER A 365 7.97 2.95 18.14
N ASN A 366 8.89 3.19 19.07
CA ASN A 366 9.45 4.51 19.37
C ASN A 366 10.20 5.08 18.15
N THR A 367 10.96 4.24 17.46
CA THR A 367 11.64 4.60 16.20
C THR A 367 10.63 5.04 15.12
N TYR A 368 9.57 4.26 14.92
CA TYR A 368 8.50 4.58 13.98
C TYR A 368 7.80 5.91 14.33
N GLN A 369 7.41 6.09 15.60
CA GLN A 369 6.76 7.32 16.06
C GLN A 369 7.67 8.55 15.90
N PHE A 370 8.96 8.41 16.20
CA PHE A 370 9.94 9.48 16.02
C PHE A 370 10.03 9.90 14.55
N LEU A 371 10.25 8.94 13.63
CA LEU A 371 10.34 9.23 12.20
C LEU A 371 9.06 9.86 11.66
N MET A 372 7.89 9.32 12.02
CA MET A 372 6.61 9.85 11.58
C MET A 372 6.35 11.26 12.12
N SER A 373 6.65 11.52 13.40
CA SER A 373 6.45 12.85 13.98
C SER A 373 7.37 13.89 13.33
N LYS A 374 8.63 13.52 13.03
CA LYS A 374 9.58 14.38 12.33
C LYS A 374 9.12 14.69 10.90
N TRP A 375 8.72 13.69 10.13
CA TRP A 375 8.34 13.85 8.72
C TRP A 375 6.97 14.49 8.51
N LEU A 376 6.05 14.37 9.47
CA LEU A 376 4.77 15.08 9.44
C LEU A 376 4.88 16.54 9.92
N ALA A 377 5.86 16.86 10.77
CA ALA A 377 6.08 18.23 11.25
C ALA A 377 6.78 19.13 10.20
N GLN A 378 7.52 18.54 9.27
CA GLN A 378 8.15 19.23 8.15
C GLN A 378 7.14 19.60 7.07
#